data_AF-A0A0M3J2H0-F1
#
_entry.id   AF-A0A0M3J2H0-F1
#
_cell.length_a   1.000
_cell.length_b   1.000
_cell.length_c   1.000
_cell.angle_alpha   90.00
_cell.angle_beta   90.00
_cell.angle_gamma   90.00
#
_symmetry.space_group_name_H-M   'P 1'
#
loop_
_entity.id
_entity.type
_entity.pdbx_description
1 polymer ?
#
loop_
_entity_poly.entity_id
_entity_poly.type
_entity_poly.pdbx_seq_one_letter_code
_entity_poly.pdbx_strand_id
1 'polypeptide(L)'
;LDVLADKELDISEFEAAKRSLVCDLMESLETVKRAADQTLLAQFRQIPADYTRELCEQIWSASVEEVLEKGSAPLRNLFDDAKCTRSICVHPSKVDDVKGHFPNIQCVPIEQLAIDPSLKQF
;
A
#
# COMPACT_ATOMS: atom_id res chain seq x y z
N LEU A 1 17.85 -1.23 4.50
CA LEU A 1 17.03 -0.33 3.65
C LEU A 1 17.82 0.94 3.54
N ASP A 2 18.88 0.87 2.74
CA ASP A 2 20.03 1.75 2.88
C ASP A 2 19.69 3.15 2.37
N VAL A 3 18.80 3.22 1.37
CA VAL A 3 18.13 4.46 0.92
C VAL A 3 17.43 5.24 2.05
N LEU A 4 16.83 4.54 3.04
CA LEU A 4 16.22 5.21 4.21
C LEU A 4 17.22 5.64 5.28
N ALA A 5 18.45 5.12 5.22
CA ALA A 5 19.54 5.46 6.14
C ALA A 5 20.39 6.60 5.57
N ASP A 6 20.71 6.52 4.28
CA ASP A 6 21.61 7.42 3.58
C ASP A 6 20.88 8.68 3.07
N LYS A 7 19.54 8.63 2.94
CA LYS A 7 18.67 9.70 2.40
C LYS A 7 19.05 10.16 1.00
N GLU A 8 19.89 9.41 0.31
CA GLU A 8 20.25 9.67 -1.07
C GLU A 8 19.26 8.95 -1.99
N LEU A 9 18.53 9.74 -2.78
CA LEU A 9 17.60 9.28 -3.81
C LEU A 9 18.03 9.88 -5.14
N ASP A 10 17.96 9.09 -6.19
CA ASP A 10 18.10 9.61 -7.54
C ASP A 10 16.90 10.52 -7.85
N ILE A 11 17.18 11.80 -8.12
CA ILE A 11 16.14 12.81 -8.35
C ILE A 11 15.34 12.51 -9.62
N SER A 12 15.97 11.94 -10.64
CA SER A 12 15.28 11.55 -11.88
C SER A 12 14.30 10.41 -11.60
N GLU A 13 14.70 9.40 -10.83
CA GLU A 13 13.80 8.30 -10.42
C GLU A 13 12.66 8.79 -9.54
N PHE A 14 12.93 9.70 -8.60
CA PHE A 14 11.90 10.29 -7.75
C PHE A 14 10.86 11.08 -8.59
N GLU A 15 11.33 11.92 -9.51
CA GLU A 15 10.49 12.69 -10.40
C GLU A 15 9.69 11.80 -11.38
N ALA A 16 10.29 10.71 -11.86
CA ALA A 16 9.61 9.72 -12.68
C ALA A 16 8.51 8.98 -11.89
N ALA A 17 8.79 8.59 -10.65
CA ALA A 17 7.84 7.92 -9.77
C ALA A 17 6.60 8.80 -9.49
N LYS A 18 6.80 10.11 -9.23
CA LYS A 18 5.69 11.06 -9.07
C LYS A 18 4.80 11.12 -10.31
N ARG A 19 5.41 11.24 -11.50
CA ARG A 19 4.68 11.30 -12.78
C ARG A 19 3.90 10.02 -13.04
N SER A 20 4.54 8.87 -12.84
CA SER A 20 3.90 7.55 -12.99
C SER A 20 2.67 7.43 -12.09
N LEU A 21 2.80 7.78 -10.79
CA LEU A 21 1.70 7.67 -9.85
C LEU A 21 0.53 8.60 -10.20
N VAL A 22 0.81 9.84 -10.64
CA VAL A 22 -0.24 10.76 -11.09
C VAL A 22 -0.94 10.25 -12.35
N CYS A 23 -0.19 9.68 -13.31
CA CYS A 23 -0.78 9.05 -14.49
C CYS A 23 -1.71 7.90 -14.11
N ASP A 24 -1.27 6.98 -13.24
CA ASP A 24 -2.09 5.85 -12.79
C ASP A 24 -3.39 6.31 -12.11
N LEU A 25 -3.31 7.36 -11.28
CA LEU A 25 -4.48 7.95 -10.62
C LEU A 25 -5.47 8.54 -11.64
N MET A 26 -4.99 9.20 -12.69
CA MET A 26 -5.86 9.75 -13.74
C MET A 26 -6.46 8.68 -14.64
N GLU A 27 -5.69 7.66 -15.01
CA GLU A 27 -6.16 6.53 -15.81
C GLU A 27 -7.21 5.69 -15.08
N SER A 28 -7.17 5.68 -13.74
CA SER A 28 -8.23 5.07 -12.92
C SER A 28 -9.61 5.70 -13.16
N LEU A 29 -9.66 6.93 -13.71
CA LEU A 29 -10.87 7.69 -14.02
C LEU A 29 -11.14 7.84 -15.53
N GLU A 30 -10.39 7.13 -16.39
CA GLU A 30 -10.41 7.31 -17.85
C GLU A 30 -11.81 7.11 -18.48
N THR A 31 -12.62 6.21 -17.91
CA THR A 31 -13.96 5.91 -18.45
C THR A 31 -15.06 6.43 -17.53
N VAL A 32 -16.19 6.82 -18.13
CA VAL A 32 -17.39 7.27 -17.39
C VAL A 32 -17.85 6.22 -16.37
N LYS A 33 -17.78 4.93 -16.72
CA LYS A 33 -18.11 3.83 -15.80
C LYS A 33 -17.19 3.83 -14.59
N ARG A 34 -15.87 3.86 -14.79
CA ARG A 34 -14.90 3.88 -13.69
C ARG A 34 -15.06 5.12 -12.81
N ALA A 35 -15.28 6.28 -13.41
CA ALA A 35 -15.55 7.51 -12.67
C ALA A 35 -16.84 7.42 -11.83
N ALA A 36 -17.90 6.81 -12.37
CA ALA A 36 -19.14 6.57 -11.63
C ALA A 36 -18.94 5.59 -10.46
N ASP A 37 -18.24 4.48 -10.69
CA ASP A 37 -17.92 3.49 -9.65
C ASP A 37 -17.11 4.13 -8.51
N GLN A 38 -16.10 4.93 -8.84
CA GLN A 38 -15.29 5.67 -7.86
C GLN A 38 -16.12 6.71 -7.10
N THR A 39 -17.03 7.42 -7.77
CA THR A 39 -17.92 8.40 -7.12
C THR A 39 -18.84 7.73 -6.10
N LEU A 40 -19.43 6.59 -6.45
CA LEU A 40 -20.28 5.82 -5.52
C LEU A 40 -19.46 5.32 -4.31
N LEU A 41 -18.27 4.77 -4.54
CA LEU A 41 -17.38 4.33 -3.45
C LEU A 41 -16.93 5.49 -2.56
N ALA A 42 -16.62 6.65 -3.14
CA ALA A 42 -16.25 7.85 -2.39
C ALA A 42 -17.39 8.31 -1.48
N GLN A 43 -18.63 8.30 -1.97
CA GLN A 43 -19.80 8.61 -1.15
C GLN A 43 -19.96 7.65 0.04
N PHE A 44 -19.85 6.34 -0.19
CA PHE A 44 -19.91 5.36 0.91
C PHE A 44 -18.79 5.54 1.94
N ARG A 45 -17.62 5.98 1.51
CA ARG A 45 -16.44 6.21 2.37
C ARG A 45 -16.37 7.64 2.93
N GLN A 46 -17.34 8.50 2.63
CA GLN A 46 -17.35 9.92 3.01
C GLN A 46 -16.10 10.69 2.53
N ILE A 47 -15.59 10.33 1.35
CA ILE A 47 -14.45 10.99 0.71
C ILE A 47 -14.95 12.18 -0.13
N PRO A 48 -14.32 13.37 -0.05
CA PRO A 48 -14.69 14.53 -0.87
C PRO A 48 -14.56 14.26 -2.38
N ALA A 49 -15.42 14.90 -3.18
CA ALA A 49 -15.41 14.74 -4.64
C ALA A 49 -14.07 15.18 -5.28
N ASP A 50 -13.42 16.19 -4.71
CA ASP A 50 -12.18 16.75 -5.23
C ASP A 50 -10.92 16.04 -4.71
N TYR A 51 -11.08 14.99 -3.88
CA TYR A 51 -9.98 14.31 -3.20
C TYR A 51 -8.88 13.83 -4.15
N THR A 52 -9.24 13.17 -5.26
CA THR A 52 -8.24 12.63 -6.20
C THR A 52 -7.43 13.75 -6.85
N ARG A 53 -8.05 14.89 -7.16
CA ARG A 53 -7.36 16.06 -7.71
C ARG A 53 -6.38 16.63 -6.69
N GLU A 54 -6.84 16.87 -5.46
CA GLU A 54 -6.00 17.39 -4.38
C GLU A 54 -4.83 16.45 -4.07
N LEU A 55 -5.06 15.14 -4.09
CA LEU A 55 -4.01 14.13 -3.91
C LEU A 55 -2.96 14.22 -5.03
N CYS A 56 -3.38 14.39 -6.29
CA CYS A 56 -2.44 14.53 -7.40
C CYS A 56 -1.59 15.80 -7.29
N GLU A 57 -2.19 16.93 -6.87
CA GLU A 57 -1.47 18.18 -6.62
C GLU A 57 -0.43 18.03 -5.49
N GLN A 58 -0.80 17.33 -4.40
CA GLN A 58 0.10 17.02 -3.30
C GLN A 58 1.24 16.10 -3.74
N ILE A 59 0.96 15.05 -4.52
CA ILE A 59 1.99 14.15 -5.06
C ILE A 59 2.94 14.94 -5.96
N TRP A 60 2.42 15.74 -6.88
CA TRP A 60 3.21 16.49 -7.85
C TRP A 60 4.21 17.46 -7.17
N SER A 61 3.74 18.13 -6.13
CA SER A 61 4.51 19.11 -5.36
C SER A 61 5.39 18.51 -4.25
N ALA A 62 5.29 17.21 -3.99
CA ALA A 62 6.03 16.56 -2.91
C ALA A 62 7.55 16.66 -3.11
N SER A 63 8.24 16.98 -2.01
CA SER A 63 9.69 16.94 -1.92
C SER A 63 10.20 15.58 -1.43
N VAL A 64 11.47 15.28 -1.73
CA VAL A 64 12.15 14.07 -1.24
C VAL A 64 12.14 14.01 0.29
N GLU A 65 12.40 15.14 0.95
CA GLU A 65 12.45 15.22 2.41
C GLU A 65 11.10 14.86 3.05
N GLU A 66 10.01 15.45 2.58
CA GLU A 66 8.66 15.17 3.09
C GLU A 66 8.26 13.71 2.88
N VAL A 67 8.60 13.14 1.72
CA VAL A 67 8.30 11.74 1.40
C VAL A 67 9.10 10.80 2.30
N LEU A 68 10.38 11.08 2.53
CA LEU A 68 11.21 10.29 3.43
C LEU A 68 10.75 10.43 4.88
N GLU A 69 10.41 11.64 5.33
CA GLU A 69 9.91 11.89 6.68
C GLU A 69 8.63 11.09 6.97
N LYS A 70 7.64 11.19 6.08
CA LYS A 70 6.33 10.53 6.26
C LYS A 70 6.37 9.04 5.94
N GLY A 71 7.14 8.63 4.93
CA GLY A 71 7.16 7.27 4.40
C GLY A 71 8.13 6.32 5.10
N SER A 72 9.19 6.83 5.73
CA SER A 72 10.25 5.98 6.29
C SER A 72 9.77 5.08 7.43
N ALA A 73 8.98 5.59 8.37
CA ALA A 73 8.53 4.80 9.52
C ALA A 73 7.56 3.67 9.12
N PRO A 74 6.49 3.92 8.33
CA PRO A 74 5.65 2.85 7.81
C PRO A 74 6.44 1.81 7.00
N LEU A 75 7.35 2.25 6.14
CA LEU A 75 8.17 1.33 5.32
C LEU A 75 9.09 0.46 6.17
N ARG A 76 9.73 1.02 7.21
CA ARG A 76 10.53 0.24 8.17
C ARG A 76 9.68 -0.78 8.93
N ASN A 77 8.46 -0.41 9.31
CA ASN A 77 7.56 -1.32 10.02
C ASN A 77 7.20 -2.57 9.21
N LEU A 78 7.26 -2.52 7.87
CA LEU A 78 7.04 -3.72 7.02
C LEU A 78 8.10 -4.82 7.23
N PHE A 79 9.27 -4.48 7.76
CA PHE A 79 10.37 -5.41 8.04
C PHE A 79 10.51 -5.73 9.53
N ASP A 80 9.59 -5.25 10.37
CA ASP A 80 9.51 -5.54 11.78
C ASP A 80 8.31 -6.46 12.03
N ASP A 81 8.57 -7.75 12.25
CA ASP A 81 7.51 -8.76 12.47
C ASP A 81 6.62 -8.44 13.68
N ALA A 82 7.06 -7.58 14.62
CA ALA A 82 6.24 -7.12 15.74
C ALA A 82 5.25 -6.01 15.33
N LYS A 83 5.50 -5.30 14.22
CA LYS A 83 4.73 -4.14 13.76
C LYS A 83 4.00 -4.34 12.43
N CYS A 84 4.35 -5.37 11.67
CA CYS A 84 3.62 -5.76 10.47
C CYS A 84 2.76 -7.00 10.68
N THR A 85 1.75 -7.14 9.82
CA THR A 85 1.03 -8.40 9.64
C THR A 85 1.42 -8.92 8.26
N ARG A 86 2.01 -10.12 8.21
CA ARG A 86 2.39 -10.78 6.96
C ARG A 86 1.40 -11.90 6.65
N SER A 87 0.71 -11.78 5.52
CA SER A 87 -0.15 -12.83 4.98
C SER A 87 0.44 -13.35 3.68
N ILE A 88 0.52 -14.68 3.52
CA ILE A 88 1.07 -15.32 2.33
C ILE A 88 -0.02 -16.22 1.74
N CYS A 89 -0.44 -15.90 0.52
CA CYS A 89 -1.34 -16.77 -0.24
C CYS A 89 -0.51 -17.67 -1.16
N VAL A 90 -0.69 -18.98 -1.03
CA VAL A 90 0.00 -19.97 -1.86
C VAL A 90 -0.94 -21.09 -2.28
N HIS A 91 -0.56 -21.80 -3.36
CA HIS A 91 -1.24 -23.04 -3.73
C HIS A 91 -1.14 -24.06 -2.57
N PRO A 92 -2.18 -24.88 -2.30
CA PRO A 92 -2.18 -25.83 -1.18
C PRO A 92 -0.96 -26.75 -1.10
N SER A 93 -0.41 -27.16 -2.25
CA SER A 93 0.81 -27.99 -2.30
C SER A 93 2.09 -27.30 -1.81
N LYS A 94 2.07 -25.98 -1.59
CA LYS A 94 3.20 -25.17 -1.11
C LYS A 94 3.08 -24.73 0.33
N VAL A 95 2.01 -25.11 1.02
CA VAL A 95 1.78 -24.72 2.42
C VAL A 95 2.91 -25.20 3.32
N ASP A 96 3.35 -26.45 3.17
CA ASP A 96 4.41 -27.01 4.02
C ASP A 96 5.78 -26.40 3.70
N ASP A 97 6.06 -26.13 2.41
CA ASP A 97 7.25 -25.38 1.99
C ASP A 97 7.30 -24.00 2.66
N VAL A 98 6.18 -23.27 2.67
CA VAL A 98 6.08 -21.94 3.30
C VAL A 98 6.22 -22.02 4.81
N LYS A 99 5.58 -22.99 5.47
CA LYS A 99 5.75 -23.21 6.92
C LYS A 99 7.20 -23.49 7.30
N GLY A 100 7.97 -24.13 6.42
CA GLY A 100 9.41 -24.34 6.60
C GLY A 100 10.24 -23.06 6.62
N HIS A 101 9.82 -22.00 5.91
CA HIS A 101 10.54 -20.73 5.81
C HIS A 101 10.04 -19.67 6.79
N PHE A 102 8.80 -19.76 7.24
CA PHE A 102 8.16 -18.79 8.12
C PHE A 102 7.70 -19.47 9.42
N PRO A 103 8.59 -19.60 10.42
CA PRO A 103 8.23 -20.20 11.69
C PRO A 103 7.12 -19.39 12.35
N ASN A 104 6.16 -20.08 12.99
CA ASN A 104 4.98 -19.51 13.63
C ASN A 104 3.90 -18.94 12.68
N ILE A 105 4.00 -19.15 11.37
CA ILE A 105 2.92 -18.79 10.45
C ILE A 105 1.69 -19.66 10.71
N GLN A 106 0.53 -19.01 10.83
CA GLN A 106 -0.76 -19.68 10.96
C GLN A 106 -1.40 -19.84 9.58
N CYS A 107 -1.97 -21.02 9.32
CA CYS A 107 -2.73 -21.27 8.11
C CYS A 107 -4.21 -21.19 8.46
N VAL A 108 -4.87 -20.14 8.00
CA VAL A 108 -6.30 -19.93 8.20
C VAL A 108 -7.02 -20.01 6.85
N PRO A 109 -8.18 -20.68 6.76
CA PRO A 109 -9.08 -20.54 5.61
C PRO A 109 -9.48 -19.08 5.42
N ILE A 110 -9.66 -18.64 4.18
CA ILE A 110 -9.99 -17.24 3.87
C ILE A 110 -11.31 -16.80 4.51
N GLU A 111 -12.24 -17.73 4.69
CA GLU A 111 -13.53 -17.52 5.33
C GLU A 111 -13.40 -17.16 6.82
N GLN A 112 -12.27 -17.53 7.44
CA GLN A 112 -12.00 -17.29 8.86
C GLN A 112 -11.12 -16.05 9.10
N LEU A 113 -10.58 -15.45 8.04
CA LEU A 113 -9.65 -14.33 8.13
C LEU A 113 -10.25 -13.08 8.82
N ALA A 114 -11.56 -12.85 8.65
CA ALA A 114 -12.26 -11.70 9.23
C ALA A 114 -12.80 -11.95 10.65
N ILE A 115 -12.70 -13.17 11.17
CA ILE A 115 -13.42 -13.61 12.39
C ILE A 115 -12.45 -14.00 13.51
N ASP A 116 -11.21 -14.37 13.19
CA ASP A 116 -10.24 -14.83 14.18
C ASP A 116 -9.75 -13.67 15.09
N PRO A 117 -10.08 -13.65 16.40
CA PRO A 117 -9.65 -12.61 17.32
C PRO A 117 -8.16 -12.68 17.67
N SER A 118 -7.49 -13.79 17.35
CA SER A 118 -6.06 -14.00 17.60
C SER A 118 -5.17 -13.47 16.47
N LEU A 119 -5.75 -13.20 15.30
CA LEU A 119 -5.12 -12.43 14.24
C LEU A 119 -5.26 -10.95 14.58
N LYS A 120 -4.18 -10.16 14.48
CA LYS A 120 -4.27 -8.70 14.64
C LYS A 120 -5.34 -8.17 13.67
N GLN A 121 -6.47 -7.72 14.22
CA GLN A 121 -7.55 -7.14 13.43
C GLN A 121 -7.09 -5.80 12.86
N PHE A 122 -7.53 -5.51 11.64
CA PHE A 122 -7.19 -4.31 10.87
C PHE A 122 -7.81 -3.04 11.44
#